data_AF-A0A7X8JGU7-F1
#
_entry.id   AF-A0A7X8JGU7-F1
#
_cell.length_a   1.000
_cell.length_b   1.000
_cell.length_c   1.000
_cell.angle_alpha   90.00
_cell.angle_beta   90.00
_cell.angle_gamma   90.00
#
_symmetry.space_group_name_H-M   'P 1'
#
loop_
_entity.id
_entity.type
_entity.pdbx_description
1 polymer ?
#
loop_
_entity_poly.entity_id
_entity_poly.type
_entity_poly.pdbx_seq_one_letter_code
_entity_poly.pdbx_strand_id
1 'polypeptide(L)'
;MKVTDLAIAFILIVLPSALILDYKTMDTSLAVYENVKMSRILDAAVEDATGSMFSEGLSDKVVLDTENGYESFIETLYKNFQMIDDEINRRMIEGYIPCLAAIDYDGYYIMKHIEYSYKDYYNNDVTEIKMSWMPKKSYSYSDGRYIYSLTLGNEITAYDTYTQQIYKDTADNFITNGTLPGSMLLSDDPDTAEDELHDFDIRRRNSIIENLQKDIADTINNHNNIAKYYGITYYFSLPAVKHDDWLKTIDDIGFLAFFQGMPMGRSGEYANI
;
A
#
# COMPACT_ATOMS: atom_id res chain seq x y z
N MET A 1 -8.10 63.41 -8.93
CA MET A 1 -6.78 62.76 -8.76
C MET A 1 -6.02 62.92 -10.06
N LYS A 2 -4.74 63.33 -10.01
CA LYS A 2 -3.89 63.34 -11.20
C LYS A 2 -3.56 61.89 -11.57
N VAL A 3 -3.29 61.63 -12.85
CA VAL A 3 -2.91 60.30 -13.36
C VAL A 3 -1.71 59.73 -12.57
N THR A 4 -0.83 60.60 -12.08
CA THR A 4 0.30 60.26 -11.20
C THR A 4 -0.13 59.66 -9.87
N ASP A 5 -1.21 60.16 -9.26
CA ASP A 5 -1.68 59.69 -7.95
C ASP A 5 -2.29 58.28 -8.07
N LEU A 6 -2.95 58.02 -9.21
CA LEU A 6 -3.49 56.69 -9.53
C LEU A 6 -2.37 55.67 -9.80
N ALA A 7 -1.31 56.09 -10.50
CA ALA A 7 -0.15 55.23 -10.77
C ALA A 7 0.62 54.85 -9.49
N ILE A 8 0.77 55.80 -8.56
CA ILE A 8 1.41 55.53 -7.26
C ILE A 8 0.58 54.55 -6.43
N ALA A 9 -0.75 54.73 -6.38
CA ALA A 9 -1.65 53.80 -5.69
C ALA A 9 -1.62 52.39 -6.31
N PHE A 10 -1.54 52.30 -7.64
CA PHE A 10 -1.39 51.03 -8.36
C PHE A 10 -0.10 50.30 -7.99
N ILE A 11 1.05 50.99 -8.01
CA ILE A 11 2.35 50.39 -7.64
C ILE A 11 2.35 49.93 -6.18
N LEU A 12 1.78 50.71 -5.27
CA LEU A 12 1.69 50.37 -3.85
C LEU A 12 0.87 49.12 -3.56
N ILE A 13 -0.08 48.76 -4.43
CA ILE A 13 -0.89 47.54 -4.29
C ILE A 13 -0.24 46.39 -5.06
N VAL A 14 0.11 46.60 -6.32
CA VAL A 14 0.57 45.54 -7.23
C VAL A 14 1.94 45.01 -6.85
N LEU A 15 2.87 45.87 -6.44
CA LEU A 15 4.23 45.46 -6.11
C LEU A 15 4.29 44.51 -4.90
N PRO A 16 3.69 44.81 -3.73
CA PRO A 16 3.69 43.86 -2.61
C PRO A 16 2.89 42.59 -2.93
N SER A 17 1.79 42.67 -3.68
CA SER A 17 1.06 41.47 -4.11
C SER A 17 1.90 40.58 -5.02
N ALA A 18 2.64 41.16 -5.96
CA ALA A 18 3.54 40.42 -6.85
C ALA A 18 4.66 39.72 -6.09
N LEU A 19 5.27 40.38 -5.09
CA LEU A 19 6.30 39.77 -4.25
C LEU A 19 5.75 38.58 -3.44
N ILE A 20 4.56 38.72 -2.84
CA ILE A 20 3.93 37.62 -2.09
C ILE A 20 3.62 36.43 -3.00
N LEU A 21 3.16 36.69 -4.22
CA LEU A 21 2.90 35.66 -5.23
C LEU A 21 4.19 34.96 -5.66
N ASP A 22 5.27 35.71 -5.87
CA ASP A 22 6.56 35.15 -6.28
C ASP A 22 7.14 34.23 -5.20
N TYR A 23 7.12 34.66 -3.93
CA TYR A 23 7.51 33.82 -2.80
C TYR A 23 6.69 32.53 -2.70
N LYS A 24 5.36 32.62 -2.81
CA LYS A 24 4.49 31.43 -2.81
C LYS A 24 4.80 30.50 -3.99
N THR A 25 5.01 31.07 -5.18
CA THR A 25 5.30 30.29 -6.38
C THR A 25 6.63 29.54 -6.23
N MET A 26 7.65 30.20 -5.67
CA MET A 26 8.94 29.57 -5.40
C MET A 26 8.83 28.41 -4.39
N ASP A 27 8.10 28.60 -3.29
CA ASP A 27 7.87 27.56 -2.28
C ASP A 27 7.12 26.35 -2.85
N THR A 28 6.03 26.59 -3.60
CA THR A 28 5.28 25.50 -4.27
C THR A 28 6.13 24.76 -5.29
N SER A 29 6.97 25.47 -6.06
CA SER A 29 7.88 24.83 -7.02
C SER A 29 8.90 23.94 -6.33
N LEU A 30 9.40 24.34 -5.16
CA LEU A 30 10.32 23.53 -4.36
C LEU A 30 9.64 22.28 -3.82
N ALA A 31 8.42 22.40 -3.27
CA ALA A 31 7.66 21.27 -2.75
C ALA A 31 7.30 20.24 -3.85
N VAL A 32 6.96 20.70 -5.05
CA VAL A 32 6.76 19.80 -6.22
C VAL A 32 8.04 19.08 -6.58
N TYR A 33 9.18 19.77 -6.61
CA TYR A 33 10.47 19.15 -6.89
C TYR A 33 10.84 18.09 -5.85
N GLU A 34 10.64 18.38 -4.57
CA GLU A 34 10.87 17.43 -3.47
C GLU A 34 9.96 16.20 -3.60
N ASN A 35 8.68 16.38 -3.96
CA ASN A 35 7.74 15.26 -4.15
C ASN A 35 8.16 14.36 -5.31
N VAL A 36 8.55 14.93 -6.45
CA VAL A 36 9.04 14.15 -7.61
C VAL A 36 10.32 13.39 -7.24
N LYS A 37 11.23 14.01 -6.49
CA LYS A 37 12.43 13.34 -5.99
C LYS A 37 12.07 12.18 -5.06
N MET A 38 11.14 12.40 -4.14
CA MET A 38 10.67 11.38 -3.19
C MET A 38 10.03 10.18 -3.89
N SER A 39 9.11 10.44 -4.83
CA SER A 39 8.46 9.40 -5.64
C SER A 39 9.50 8.52 -6.31
N ARG A 40 10.51 9.10 -6.97
CA ARG A 40 11.57 8.33 -7.63
C ARG A 40 12.39 7.45 -6.68
N ILE A 41 12.63 7.93 -5.46
CA ILE A 41 13.35 7.16 -4.44
C ILE A 41 12.49 5.97 -3.99
N LEU A 42 11.21 6.21 -3.73
CA LEU A 42 10.26 5.17 -3.34
C LEU A 42 10.03 4.15 -4.45
N ASP A 43 9.88 4.59 -5.70
CA ASP A 43 9.74 3.72 -6.87
C ASP A 43 10.96 2.79 -7.00
N ALA A 44 12.18 3.34 -6.87
CA ALA A 44 13.40 2.54 -6.89
C ALA A 44 13.48 1.57 -5.70
N ALA A 45 13.06 1.99 -4.50
CA ALA A 45 13.04 1.13 -3.32
C ALA A 45 12.03 -0.03 -3.47
N VAL A 46 10.86 0.23 -4.06
CA VAL A 46 9.85 -0.80 -4.37
C VAL A 46 10.35 -1.76 -5.44
N GLU A 47 11.05 -1.27 -6.46
CA GLU A 47 11.67 -2.10 -7.50
C GLU A 47 12.75 -3.03 -6.92
N ASP A 48 13.66 -2.50 -6.11
CA ASP A 48 14.70 -3.28 -5.43
C ASP A 48 14.10 -4.31 -4.45
N ALA A 49 13.06 -3.93 -3.71
CA ALA A 49 12.32 -4.83 -2.82
C ALA A 49 11.67 -5.97 -3.60
N THR A 50 10.96 -5.65 -4.67
CA THR A 50 10.29 -6.65 -5.53
C THR A 50 11.32 -7.62 -6.12
N GLY A 51 12.44 -7.12 -6.63
CA GLY A 51 13.51 -7.95 -7.19
C GLY A 51 14.19 -8.87 -6.16
N SER A 52 14.37 -8.41 -4.92
CA SER A 52 15.02 -9.18 -3.85
C SER A 52 14.12 -10.22 -3.19
N MET A 53 12.79 -10.05 -3.26
CA MET A 53 11.83 -11.04 -2.74
C MET A 53 11.84 -12.37 -3.51
N PHE A 54 12.29 -12.35 -4.76
CA PHE A 54 12.43 -13.55 -5.58
C PHE A 54 13.74 -14.25 -5.24
N SER A 55 13.68 -15.18 -4.28
CA SER A 55 14.78 -16.12 -4.04
C SER A 55 14.67 -17.32 -4.99
N GLU A 56 15.70 -17.59 -5.78
CA GLU A 56 15.82 -18.83 -6.55
C GLU A 56 16.02 -20.00 -5.57
N GLY A 57 14.92 -20.57 -5.09
CA GLY A 57 14.94 -21.78 -4.28
C GLY A 57 15.43 -22.97 -5.10
N LEU A 58 16.28 -23.81 -4.49
CA LEU A 58 16.83 -25.07 -5.06
C LEU A 58 15.77 -26.16 -5.37
N SER A 59 14.49 -25.84 -5.23
CA SER A 59 13.35 -26.70 -5.59
C SER A 59 12.28 -25.81 -6.20
N ASP A 60 11.58 -26.28 -7.23
CA ASP A 60 10.53 -25.65 -8.07
C ASP A 60 9.40 -24.84 -7.37
N LYS A 61 9.50 -24.54 -6.07
CA LYS A 61 8.64 -23.62 -5.35
C LYS A 61 9.39 -22.32 -5.09
N VAL A 62 9.05 -21.28 -5.84
CA VAL A 62 9.41 -19.90 -5.52
C VAL A 62 8.76 -19.58 -4.16
N VAL A 63 9.58 -19.44 -3.12
CA VAL A 63 9.13 -18.97 -1.80
C VAL A 63 9.45 -17.48 -1.73
N LEU A 64 8.43 -16.68 -1.49
CA LEU A 64 8.56 -15.23 -1.39
C LEU A 64 9.34 -14.86 -0.12
N ASP A 65 10.52 -14.25 -0.28
CA ASP A 65 11.33 -13.77 0.84
C ASP A 65 10.96 -12.32 1.18
N THR A 66 9.87 -12.17 1.94
CA THR A 66 9.34 -10.85 2.34
C THR A 66 10.30 -10.06 3.24
N GLU A 67 11.19 -10.73 3.99
CA GLU A 67 12.15 -10.04 4.86
C GLU A 67 13.28 -9.45 4.02
N ASN A 68 13.83 -10.21 3.08
CA ASN A 68 14.84 -9.70 2.15
C ASN A 68 14.32 -8.52 1.31
N GLY A 69 13.04 -8.58 0.91
CA GLY A 69 12.32 -7.47 0.27
C GLY A 69 12.31 -6.21 1.12
N TYR A 70 11.92 -6.34 2.39
CA TYR A 70 11.90 -5.23 3.35
C TYR A 70 13.30 -4.65 3.61
N GLU A 71 14.31 -5.50 3.79
CA GLU A 71 15.69 -5.06 4.01
C GLU A 71 16.21 -4.26 2.81
N SER A 72 15.96 -4.74 1.59
CA SER A 72 16.33 -4.05 0.35
C SER A 72 15.58 -2.73 0.17
N PHE A 73 14.27 -2.69 0.46
CA PHE A 73 13.46 -1.47 0.45
C PHE A 73 14.08 -0.39 1.34
N ILE A 74 14.35 -0.75 2.60
CA ILE A 74 14.89 0.17 3.60
C ILE A 74 16.33 0.58 3.27
N GLU A 75 17.15 -0.33 2.77
CA GLU A 75 18.52 -0.02 2.35
C GLU A 75 18.54 1.03 1.22
N THR A 76 17.70 0.85 0.20
CA THR A 76 17.59 1.81 -0.91
C THR A 76 17.04 3.15 -0.44
N LEU A 77 16.06 3.15 0.45
CA LEU A 77 15.54 4.36 1.09
C LEU A 77 16.68 5.11 1.80
N TYR A 78 17.38 4.46 2.73
CA TYR A 78 18.42 5.10 3.55
C TYR A 78 19.64 5.58 2.77
N LYS A 79 20.05 4.84 1.72
CA LYS A 79 21.11 5.27 0.80
C LYS A 79 20.73 6.58 0.10
N ASN A 80 19.51 6.70 -0.39
CA ASN A 80 19.05 7.88 -1.12
C ASN A 80 18.81 9.10 -0.23
N PHE A 81 18.44 8.89 1.03
CA PHE A 81 18.30 9.97 2.00
C PHE A 81 19.62 10.51 2.54
N GLN A 82 20.77 9.91 2.20
CA GLN A 82 22.09 10.21 2.80
C GLN A 82 22.10 10.05 4.33
N MET A 83 21.19 9.21 4.87
CA MET A 83 20.95 9.01 6.30
C MET A 83 21.57 7.71 6.82
N ILE A 84 22.70 7.32 6.24
CA ILE A 84 23.34 6.03 6.53
C ILE A 84 23.81 5.95 8.00
N ASP A 85 24.07 7.07 8.69
CA ASP A 85 24.68 7.06 10.04
C ASP A 85 23.81 7.66 11.18
N ASP A 86 22.54 8.00 10.95
CA ASP A 86 21.66 8.61 11.98
C ASP A 86 20.41 7.76 12.27
N GLU A 87 20.45 7.01 13.38
CA GLU A 87 19.37 6.14 13.85
C GLU A 87 18.06 6.91 14.15
N ILE A 88 18.16 8.19 14.55
CA ILE A 88 17.00 9.02 14.86
C ILE A 88 16.25 9.37 13.57
N ASN A 89 16.99 9.75 12.51
CA ASN A 89 16.38 10.08 11.23
C ASN A 89 15.76 8.85 10.55
N ARG A 90 16.36 7.65 10.72
CA ARG A 90 15.79 6.40 10.24
C ARG A 90 14.42 6.11 10.88
N ARG A 91 14.34 6.18 12.21
CA ARG A 91 13.06 6.01 12.93
C ARG A 91 12.03 7.06 12.52
N MET A 92 12.45 8.29 12.24
CA MET A 92 11.55 9.34 11.76
C MET A 92 10.97 9.01 10.38
N ILE A 93 11.80 8.51 9.45
CA ILE A 93 11.34 8.08 8.11
C ILE A 93 10.35 6.92 8.22
N GLU A 94 10.64 5.92 9.05
CA GLU A 94 9.74 4.78 9.28
C GLU A 94 8.37 5.24 9.83
N GLY A 95 8.34 6.32 10.62
CA GLY A 95 7.10 6.94 11.09
C GLY A 95 6.20 7.50 9.99
N TYR A 96 6.75 7.79 8.81
CA TYR A 96 5.98 8.21 7.61
C TYR A 96 5.57 7.04 6.72
N ILE A 97 5.94 5.80 7.08
CA ILE A 97 5.54 4.57 6.39
C ILE A 97 4.47 3.86 7.25
N PRO A 98 3.17 4.15 7.04
CA PRO A 98 2.11 3.51 7.81
C PRO A 98 1.91 2.02 7.49
N CYS A 99 2.21 1.59 6.26
CA CYS A 99 1.92 0.24 5.79
C CYS A 99 2.82 -0.13 4.61
N LEU A 100 3.36 -1.37 4.63
CA LEU A 100 3.88 -2.04 3.45
C LEU A 100 3.04 -3.30 3.20
N ALA A 101 2.91 -3.73 1.94
CA ALA A 101 2.26 -4.99 1.61
C ALA A 101 3.09 -5.78 0.59
N ALA A 102 3.22 -7.07 0.81
CA ALA A 102 3.81 -7.99 -0.15
C ALA A 102 2.68 -8.86 -0.73
N ILE A 103 2.48 -8.75 -2.03
CA ILE A 103 1.48 -9.50 -2.80
C ILE A 103 2.13 -10.81 -3.23
N ASP A 104 1.51 -11.93 -2.89
CA ASP A 104 1.91 -13.27 -3.24
C ASP A 104 0.82 -13.94 -4.11
N TYR A 105 1.12 -15.10 -4.68
CA TYR A 105 0.23 -15.78 -5.62
C TYR A 105 -1.12 -16.19 -5.00
N ASP A 106 -1.15 -16.67 -3.77
CA ASP A 106 -2.34 -17.18 -3.05
C ASP A 106 -2.71 -16.35 -1.80
N GLY A 107 -2.13 -15.16 -1.67
CA GLY A 107 -2.43 -14.25 -0.57
C GLY A 107 -1.48 -13.08 -0.50
N TYR A 108 -1.45 -12.40 0.63
CA TYR A 108 -0.60 -11.23 0.83
C TYR A 108 -0.15 -11.13 2.29
N TYR A 109 0.92 -10.39 2.49
CA TYR A 109 1.46 -10.02 3.79
C TYR A 109 1.28 -8.53 4.00
N ILE A 110 0.94 -8.13 5.22
CA ILE A 110 0.90 -6.73 5.64
C ILE A 110 1.99 -6.50 6.66
N MET A 111 2.84 -5.51 6.44
CA MET A 111 3.77 -5.01 7.43
C MET A 111 3.18 -3.79 8.11
N LYS A 112 3.24 -3.79 9.43
CA LYS A 112 2.77 -2.68 10.25
C LYS A 112 3.63 -2.48 11.48
N HIS A 113 3.52 -1.31 12.08
CA HIS A 113 4.12 -1.01 13.37
C HIS A 113 3.44 -1.80 14.50
N ILE A 114 4.25 -2.48 15.31
CA ILE A 114 3.82 -3.20 16.50
C ILE A 114 4.57 -2.66 17.71
N GLU A 115 3.85 -2.45 18.81
CA GLU A 115 4.42 -2.18 20.13
C GLU A 115 4.86 -3.49 20.79
N TYR A 116 6.15 -3.61 21.06
CA TYR A 116 6.76 -4.69 21.82
C TYR A 116 7.13 -4.20 23.21
N SER A 117 6.50 -4.75 24.25
CA SER A 117 6.86 -4.48 25.64
C SER A 117 7.74 -5.61 26.18
N TYR A 118 8.94 -5.26 26.65
CA TYR A 118 9.88 -6.20 27.26
C TYR A 118 10.60 -5.56 28.44
N LYS A 119 11.29 -6.41 29.22
CA LYS A 119 12.15 -5.95 30.31
C LYS A 119 13.58 -5.82 29.82
N ASP A 120 14.17 -4.65 30.00
CA ASP A 120 15.58 -4.43 29.68
C ASP A 120 16.51 -5.19 30.65
N TYR A 121 17.82 -5.09 30.41
CA TYR A 121 18.86 -5.66 31.28
C TYR A 121 18.77 -5.17 32.74
N TYR A 122 18.16 -4.00 32.98
CA TYR A 122 17.97 -3.39 34.29
C TYR A 122 16.57 -3.65 34.88
N ASN A 123 15.77 -4.53 34.26
CA ASN A 123 14.42 -4.91 34.69
C ASN A 123 13.40 -3.75 34.61
N ASN A 124 13.67 -2.73 33.78
CA ASN A 124 12.74 -1.66 33.45
C ASN A 124 11.78 -2.12 32.35
N ASP A 125 10.53 -1.69 32.42
CA ASP A 125 9.57 -1.89 31.34
C ASP A 125 9.90 -0.94 30.19
N VAL A 126 10.29 -1.52 29.05
CA VAL A 126 10.61 -0.81 27.82
C VAL A 126 9.58 -1.20 26.77
N THR A 127 9.03 -0.19 26.09
CA THR A 127 8.19 -0.37 24.91
C THR A 127 8.95 0.11 23.69
N GLU A 128 9.08 -0.77 22.70
CA GLU A 128 9.71 -0.49 21.42
C GLU A 128 8.67 -0.62 20.30
N ILE A 129 8.69 0.31 19.35
CA ILE A 129 7.84 0.26 18.15
C ILE A 129 8.71 -0.15 16.99
N LYS A 130 8.33 -1.25 16.32
CA LYS A 130 9.03 -1.77 15.14
C LYS A 130 8.02 -2.18 14.09
N MET A 131 8.34 -1.98 12.82
CA MET A 131 7.60 -2.61 11.74
C MET A 131 7.88 -4.12 11.68
N SER A 132 6.83 -4.92 11.50
CA SER A 132 6.96 -6.37 11.40
C SER A 132 5.86 -6.96 10.52
N TRP A 133 6.21 -8.02 9.79
CA TRP A 133 5.29 -8.74 8.91
C TRP A 133 4.24 -9.49 9.71
N MET A 134 2.98 -9.36 9.29
CA MET A 134 1.87 -10.14 9.83
C MET A 134 1.81 -11.51 9.15
N PRO A 135 1.18 -12.51 9.80
CA PRO A 135 0.91 -13.79 9.13
C PRO A 135 0.19 -13.57 7.79
N LYS A 136 0.57 -14.38 6.80
CA LYS A 136 -0.04 -14.34 5.46
C LYS A 136 -1.56 -14.45 5.56
N LYS A 137 -2.25 -13.59 4.82
CA LYS A 137 -3.70 -13.67 4.64
C LYS A 137 -4.01 -14.11 3.23
N SER A 138 -4.92 -15.08 3.09
CA SER A 138 -5.42 -15.50 1.79
C SER A 138 -6.37 -14.48 1.21
N TYR A 139 -6.43 -14.41 -0.13
CA TYR A 139 -7.51 -13.70 -0.80
C TYR A 139 -8.81 -14.46 -0.58
N SER A 140 -9.80 -13.81 0.03
CA SER A 140 -11.04 -14.48 0.44
C SER A 140 -12.28 -13.87 -0.19
N TYR A 141 -13.18 -14.71 -0.66
CA TYR A 141 -14.53 -14.32 -1.07
C TYR A 141 -15.53 -15.27 -0.42
N SER A 142 -16.72 -14.78 -0.07
CA SER A 142 -17.78 -15.66 0.44
C SER A 142 -19.13 -15.22 -0.09
N ASP A 143 -19.89 -16.18 -0.59
CA ASP A 143 -21.28 -16.01 -1.04
C ASP A 143 -22.29 -16.57 -0.03
N GLY A 144 -21.84 -16.86 1.19
CA GLY A 144 -22.63 -17.45 2.27
C GLY A 144 -22.72 -18.98 2.22
N ARG A 145 -22.70 -19.61 1.04
CA ARG A 145 -22.64 -21.07 0.92
C ARG A 145 -21.19 -21.55 0.92
N TYR A 146 -20.38 -20.92 0.09
CA TYR A 146 -18.98 -21.24 -0.07
C TYR A 146 -18.11 -20.12 0.52
N ILE A 147 -16.95 -20.54 1.03
CA ILE A 147 -15.84 -19.65 1.35
C ILE A 147 -14.71 -20.00 0.38
N TYR A 148 -14.34 -19.06 -0.45
CA TYR A 148 -13.36 -19.21 -1.51
C TYR A 148 -12.03 -18.61 -1.06
N SER A 149 -10.97 -19.40 -1.15
CA SER A 149 -9.60 -18.90 -1.19
C SER A 149 -9.18 -18.79 -2.65
N LEU A 150 -8.86 -17.57 -3.07
CA LEU A 150 -8.50 -17.21 -4.43
C LEU A 150 -6.98 -17.12 -4.59
N THR A 151 -6.50 -17.25 -5.82
CA THR A 151 -5.13 -16.90 -6.21
C THR A 151 -5.14 -15.75 -7.21
N LEU A 152 -3.98 -15.20 -7.55
CA LEU A 152 -3.84 -14.24 -8.65
C LEU A 152 -4.20 -14.89 -10.00
N GLY A 153 -4.09 -16.22 -10.10
CA GLY A 153 -4.48 -17.02 -11.25
C GLY A 153 -5.88 -17.62 -11.15
N ASN A 154 -6.10 -18.71 -11.87
CA ASN A 154 -7.42 -19.36 -11.97
C ASN A 154 -7.64 -20.45 -10.92
N GLU A 155 -6.70 -20.69 -10.02
CA GLU A 155 -6.86 -21.72 -8.98
C GLU A 155 -7.81 -21.22 -7.87
N ILE A 156 -8.78 -22.07 -7.51
CA ILE A 156 -9.77 -21.77 -6.48
C ILE A 156 -9.78 -22.93 -5.48
N THR A 157 -9.78 -22.59 -4.18
CA THR A 157 -10.13 -23.53 -3.12
C THR A 157 -11.44 -23.08 -2.49
N ALA A 158 -12.51 -23.83 -2.69
CA ALA A 158 -13.83 -23.54 -2.15
C ALA A 158 -14.15 -24.48 -0.99
N TYR A 159 -14.53 -23.92 0.16
CA TYR A 159 -15.05 -24.64 1.31
C TYR A 159 -16.57 -24.48 1.37
N ASP A 160 -17.32 -25.58 1.23
CA ASP A 160 -18.77 -25.59 1.39
C ASP A 160 -19.13 -25.65 2.88
N THR A 161 -19.80 -24.60 3.37
CA THR A 161 -20.17 -24.47 4.78
C THR A 161 -21.27 -25.44 5.21
N TYR A 162 -22.06 -25.98 4.28
CA TYR A 162 -23.13 -26.94 4.57
C TYR A 162 -22.62 -28.38 4.58
N THR A 163 -21.86 -28.76 3.56
CA THR A 163 -21.35 -30.13 3.42
C THR A 163 -20.01 -30.35 4.11
N GLN A 164 -19.34 -29.26 4.50
CA GLN A 164 -17.98 -29.24 5.07
C GLN A 164 -16.92 -29.85 4.15
N GLN A 165 -17.19 -29.88 2.84
CA GLN A 165 -16.28 -30.38 1.83
C GLN A 165 -15.40 -29.25 1.28
N ILE A 166 -14.17 -29.62 0.91
CA ILE A 166 -13.24 -28.73 0.23
C ILE A 166 -13.13 -29.18 -1.21
N TYR A 167 -13.38 -28.24 -2.12
CA TYR A 167 -13.17 -28.41 -3.55
C TYR A 167 -11.96 -27.57 -3.94
N LYS A 168 -11.01 -28.17 -4.67
CA LYS A 168 -9.83 -27.47 -5.17
C LYS A 168 -9.62 -27.83 -6.64
N ASP A 169 -9.73 -26.82 -7.49
CA ASP A 169 -9.53 -26.95 -8.93
C ASP A 169 -9.34 -25.56 -9.57
N THR A 170 -9.19 -25.49 -10.89
CA THR A 170 -9.23 -24.23 -11.64
C THR A 170 -10.67 -23.80 -11.93
N ALA A 171 -10.89 -22.49 -12.10
CA ALA A 171 -12.17 -21.93 -12.52
C ALA A 171 -12.73 -22.64 -13.76
N ASP A 172 -11.87 -22.83 -14.78
CA ASP A 172 -12.20 -23.53 -16.03
C ASP A 172 -12.74 -24.95 -15.79
N ASN A 173 -12.11 -25.71 -14.88
CA ASN A 173 -12.53 -27.06 -14.54
C ASN A 173 -13.82 -27.07 -13.72
N PHE A 174 -14.01 -26.11 -12.81
CA PHE A 174 -15.26 -25.97 -12.05
C PHE A 174 -16.45 -25.69 -12.96
N ILE A 175 -16.27 -24.80 -13.93
CA ILE A 175 -17.27 -24.45 -14.95
C ILE A 175 -17.57 -25.68 -15.83
N THR A 176 -16.52 -26.32 -16.38
CA THR A 176 -16.67 -27.47 -17.30
C THR A 176 -17.32 -28.68 -16.63
N ASN A 177 -16.93 -28.99 -15.39
CA ASN A 177 -17.40 -30.18 -14.68
C ASN A 177 -18.66 -29.92 -13.84
N GLY A 178 -19.06 -28.66 -13.65
CA GLY A 178 -20.22 -28.29 -12.82
C GLY A 178 -20.07 -28.68 -11.35
N THR A 179 -18.84 -28.73 -10.83
CA THR A 179 -18.53 -29.25 -9.48
C THR A 179 -18.77 -28.23 -8.35
N LEU A 180 -19.07 -26.97 -8.68
CA LEU A 180 -19.51 -25.92 -7.74
C LEU A 180 -20.90 -25.39 -8.12
N PRO A 181 -21.97 -26.21 -7.99
CA PRO A 181 -23.31 -25.78 -8.38
C PRO A 181 -23.81 -24.63 -7.50
N GLY A 182 -24.32 -23.58 -8.16
CA GLY A 182 -24.88 -22.38 -7.51
C GLY A 182 -23.84 -21.44 -6.90
N SER A 183 -22.58 -21.51 -7.37
CA SER A 183 -21.48 -20.64 -6.94
C SER A 183 -21.61 -19.24 -7.53
N MET A 184 -21.90 -18.23 -6.70
CA MET A 184 -22.01 -16.83 -7.16
C MET A 184 -20.68 -16.24 -7.60
N LEU A 185 -19.56 -16.87 -7.22
CA LEU A 185 -18.23 -16.49 -7.70
C LEU A 185 -18.08 -16.73 -9.21
N LEU A 186 -18.66 -17.82 -9.73
CA LEU A 186 -18.47 -18.24 -11.13
C LEU A 186 -19.49 -17.58 -12.05
N SER A 187 -20.77 -17.56 -11.67
CA SER A 187 -21.82 -16.87 -12.42
C SER A 187 -22.95 -16.44 -11.48
N ASP A 188 -23.54 -15.26 -11.75
CA ASP A 188 -24.74 -14.79 -11.02
C ASP A 188 -25.96 -15.65 -11.38
N ASP A 189 -25.98 -16.13 -12.63
CA ASP A 189 -26.95 -17.07 -13.15
C ASP A 189 -26.27 -17.96 -14.22
N PRO A 190 -26.05 -19.26 -13.93
CA PRO A 190 -25.42 -20.19 -14.87
C PRO A 190 -26.22 -20.36 -16.17
N ASP A 191 -27.53 -20.05 -16.16
CA ASP A 191 -28.38 -20.19 -17.34
C ASP A 191 -28.32 -18.96 -18.27
N THR A 192 -27.75 -17.83 -17.82
CA THR A 192 -27.68 -16.57 -18.61
C THR A 192 -26.29 -15.97 -18.78
N ALA A 193 -25.24 -16.58 -18.21
CA ALA A 193 -23.86 -16.14 -18.39
C ALA A 193 -23.37 -16.38 -19.83
N GLU A 194 -22.97 -15.30 -20.54
CA GLU A 194 -22.37 -15.40 -21.88
C GLU A 194 -20.90 -15.86 -21.83
N ASP A 195 -20.17 -15.50 -20.77
CA ASP A 195 -18.77 -15.91 -20.52
C ASP A 195 -18.48 -16.00 -19.00
N GLU A 196 -18.72 -17.16 -18.41
CA GLU A 196 -18.50 -17.42 -16.98
C GLU A 196 -17.06 -17.20 -16.53
N LEU A 197 -16.08 -17.41 -17.42
CA LEU A 197 -14.67 -17.26 -17.08
C LEU A 197 -14.30 -15.77 -16.98
N HIS A 198 -14.84 -14.94 -17.87
CA HIS A 198 -14.66 -13.49 -17.80
C HIS A 198 -15.32 -12.90 -16.54
N ASP A 199 -16.54 -13.33 -16.23
CA ASP A 199 -17.26 -12.87 -15.03
C ASP A 199 -16.52 -13.29 -13.75
N PHE A 200 -16.03 -14.53 -13.70
CA PHE A 200 -15.17 -15.01 -12.62
C PHE A 200 -13.94 -14.12 -12.45
N ASP A 201 -13.23 -13.82 -13.54
CA ASP A 201 -12.00 -13.02 -13.52
C ASP A 201 -12.25 -11.61 -12.96
N ILE A 202 -13.39 -10.99 -13.32
CA ILE A 202 -13.83 -9.71 -12.74
C ILE A 202 -14.11 -9.84 -11.24
N ARG A 203 -14.93 -10.82 -10.82
CA ARG A 203 -15.27 -11.01 -9.39
C ARG A 203 -14.03 -11.34 -8.56
N ARG A 204 -13.12 -12.17 -9.09
CA ARG A 204 -11.85 -12.53 -8.47
C ARG A 204 -11.00 -11.28 -8.22
N ARG A 205 -10.73 -10.49 -9.26
CA ARG A 205 -9.92 -9.27 -9.15
C ARG A 205 -10.53 -8.27 -8.18
N ASN A 206 -11.85 -8.04 -8.25
CA ASN A 206 -12.54 -7.15 -7.32
C ASN A 206 -12.42 -7.63 -5.87
N SER A 207 -12.64 -8.93 -5.63
CA SER A 207 -12.51 -9.51 -4.29
C SER A 207 -11.09 -9.34 -3.75
N ILE A 208 -10.05 -9.62 -4.54
CA ILE A 208 -8.66 -9.43 -4.15
C ILE A 208 -8.40 -7.98 -3.75
N ILE A 209 -8.83 -7.02 -4.58
CA ILE A 209 -8.65 -5.58 -4.33
C ILE A 209 -9.37 -5.16 -3.05
N GLU A 210 -10.61 -5.61 -2.83
CA GLU A 210 -11.37 -5.29 -1.62
C GLU A 210 -10.70 -5.83 -0.35
N ASN A 211 -10.16 -7.06 -0.40
CA ASN A 211 -9.40 -7.64 0.72
C ASN A 211 -8.16 -6.77 1.03
N LEU A 212 -7.36 -6.42 0.02
CA LEU A 212 -6.17 -5.57 0.17
C LEU A 212 -6.53 -4.18 0.70
N GLN A 213 -7.49 -3.50 0.07
CA GLN A 213 -7.91 -2.15 0.45
C GLN A 213 -8.39 -2.09 1.89
N LYS A 214 -9.19 -3.07 2.33
CA LYS A 214 -9.68 -3.16 3.70
C LYS A 214 -8.53 -3.27 4.69
N ASP A 215 -7.64 -4.23 4.49
CA ASP A 215 -6.53 -4.50 5.41
C ASP A 215 -5.49 -3.37 5.45
N ILE A 216 -5.19 -2.78 4.30
CA ILE A 216 -4.28 -1.63 4.19
C ILE A 216 -4.94 -0.41 4.86
N ALA A 217 -6.22 -0.13 4.59
CA ALA A 217 -6.93 0.97 5.22
C ALA A 217 -6.98 0.81 6.75
N ASP A 218 -7.31 -0.38 7.25
CA ASP A 218 -7.30 -0.68 8.68
C ASP A 218 -5.91 -0.47 9.28
N THR A 219 -4.85 -0.87 8.58
CA THR A 219 -3.46 -0.70 9.01
C THR A 219 -3.07 0.77 9.07
N ILE A 220 -3.31 1.53 8.00
CA ILE A 220 -3.01 2.97 7.92
C ILE A 220 -3.80 3.75 8.98
N ASN A 221 -5.07 3.42 9.17
CA ASN A 221 -5.91 4.08 10.18
C ASN A 221 -5.39 3.82 11.59
N ASN A 222 -4.93 2.59 11.88
CA ASN A 222 -4.31 2.24 13.17
C ASN A 222 -2.98 2.97 13.39
N HIS A 223 -2.23 3.24 12.32
CA HIS A 223 -0.98 4.01 12.38
C HIS A 223 -1.16 5.42 12.95
N ASN A 224 -2.35 6.03 12.86
CA ASN A 224 -2.63 7.33 13.49
C ASN A 224 -2.39 7.35 15.01
N ASN A 225 -2.48 6.20 15.68
CA ASN A 225 -2.14 6.10 17.09
C ASN A 225 -0.63 5.98 17.31
N ILE A 226 0.06 5.29 16.41
CA ILE A 226 1.51 5.09 16.43
C ILE A 226 2.27 6.38 16.07
N ALA A 227 1.81 7.10 15.06
CA ALA A 227 2.41 8.34 14.56
C ALA A 227 2.61 9.41 15.65
N LYS A 228 1.77 9.39 16.70
CA LYS A 228 1.89 10.27 17.88
C LYS A 228 3.21 10.08 18.62
N TYR A 229 3.74 8.85 18.68
CA TYR A 229 5.03 8.57 19.32
C TYR A 229 6.21 9.15 18.53
N TYR A 230 6.04 9.35 17.22
CA TYR A 230 7.01 10.01 16.35
C TYR A 230 6.86 11.54 16.30
N GLY A 231 5.90 12.10 17.06
CA GLY A 231 5.59 13.53 17.03
C GLY A 231 4.89 14.00 15.75
N ILE A 232 4.34 13.08 14.96
CA ILE A 232 3.66 13.38 13.70
C ILE A 232 2.20 13.74 14.00
N THR A 233 1.77 14.92 13.54
CA THR A 233 0.39 15.40 13.69
C THR A 233 -0.46 15.20 12.44
N TYR A 234 0.10 14.60 11.39
CA TYR A 234 -0.59 14.26 10.16
C TYR A 234 -1.62 13.16 10.40
N TYR A 235 -2.76 13.23 9.70
CA TYR A 235 -3.80 12.20 9.74
C TYR A 235 -3.65 11.27 8.53
N PHE A 236 -3.26 10.04 8.80
CA PHE A 236 -3.04 8.98 7.82
C PHE A 236 -4.36 8.34 7.40
N SER A 237 -4.53 8.14 6.10
CA SER A 237 -5.67 7.43 5.52
C SER A 237 -5.29 6.80 4.19
N LEU A 238 -5.95 5.71 3.79
CA LEU A 238 -5.73 5.13 2.47
C LEU A 238 -6.02 6.20 1.38
N PRO A 239 -5.07 6.49 0.47
CA PRO A 239 -5.29 7.49 -0.56
C PRO A 239 -6.31 6.98 -1.57
N ALA A 240 -6.99 7.91 -2.23
CA ALA A 240 -7.91 7.58 -3.31
C ALA A 240 -7.11 7.12 -4.54
N VAL A 241 -6.92 5.81 -4.67
CA VAL A 241 -6.27 5.17 -5.82
C VAL A 241 -7.35 4.72 -6.81
N LYS A 242 -7.12 4.95 -8.11
CA LYS A 242 -8.06 4.52 -9.15
C LYS A 242 -8.13 3.01 -9.21
N HIS A 243 -9.30 2.47 -9.54
CA HIS A 243 -9.49 1.02 -9.65
C HIS A 243 -8.51 0.38 -10.66
N ASP A 244 -8.27 1.03 -11.80
CA ASP A 244 -7.32 0.55 -12.82
C ASP A 244 -5.87 0.45 -12.32
N ASP A 245 -5.48 1.28 -11.35
CA ASP A 245 -4.12 1.23 -10.79
C ASP A 245 -3.99 0.09 -9.78
N TRP A 246 -5.05 -0.24 -9.04
CA TRP A 246 -5.11 -1.45 -8.24
C TRP A 246 -5.04 -2.72 -9.08
N LEU A 247 -5.71 -2.76 -10.24
CA LEU A 247 -5.67 -3.90 -11.15
C LEU A 247 -4.24 -4.24 -11.56
N LYS A 248 -3.43 -3.24 -11.92
CA LYS A 248 -2.01 -3.43 -12.26
C LYS A 248 -1.19 -4.02 -11.13
N THR A 249 -1.59 -3.78 -9.88
CA THR A 249 -0.83 -4.25 -8.72
C THR A 249 -1.07 -5.75 -8.46
N ILE A 250 -2.20 -6.29 -8.93
CA ILE A 250 -2.59 -7.69 -8.68
C ILE A 250 -2.38 -8.57 -9.92
N ASP A 251 -1.74 -8.05 -10.97
CA ASP A 251 -1.39 -8.82 -12.17
C ASP A 251 -0.25 -9.81 -11.91
N ASP A 252 0.62 -9.55 -10.92
CA ASP A 252 1.71 -10.43 -10.51
C ASP A 252 2.04 -10.25 -9.01
N ILE A 253 2.97 -11.08 -8.51
CA ILE A 253 3.63 -10.92 -7.22
C ILE A 253 4.33 -9.55 -7.20
N GLY A 254 4.18 -8.83 -6.10
CA GLY A 254 4.67 -7.47 -6.03
C GLY A 254 4.81 -6.91 -4.62
N PHE A 255 5.34 -5.71 -4.55
CA PHE A 255 5.54 -4.97 -3.30
C PHE A 255 4.82 -3.62 -3.38
N LEU A 256 4.10 -3.29 -2.31
CA LEU A 256 3.40 -2.04 -2.14
C LEU A 256 3.97 -1.29 -0.94
N ALA A 257 4.23 0.00 -1.12
CA ALA A 257 4.63 0.90 -0.06
C ALA A 257 3.69 2.10 -0.01
N PHE A 258 3.24 2.46 1.18
CA PHE A 258 2.49 3.69 1.41
C PHE A 258 3.38 4.63 2.22
N PHE A 259 3.59 5.85 1.72
CA PHE A 259 4.40 6.87 2.36
C PHE A 259 3.61 8.18 2.49
N GLN A 260 3.35 8.63 3.71
CA GLN A 260 2.42 9.74 3.94
C GLN A 260 2.88 10.70 5.03
N GLY A 261 2.46 11.96 4.91
CA GLY A 261 2.57 12.94 5.98
C GLY A 261 3.95 13.54 6.19
N MET A 262 4.92 13.27 5.31
CA MET A 262 6.23 13.92 5.39
C MET A 262 6.10 15.39 4.96
N PRO A 263 6.50 16.37 5.78
CA PRO A 263 6.36 17.79 5.44
C PRO A 263 7.29 18.18 4.29
N MET A 264 6.74 18.92 3.33
CA MET A 264 7.42 19.39 2.12
C MET A 264 7.44 20.93 2.09
N GLY A 265 8.62 21.52 1.91
CA GLY A 265 8.81 22.96 1.95
C GLY A 265 8.33 23.63 3.26
N ARG A 266 8.04 24.95 3.19
CA ARG A 266 7.62 25.76 4.34
C ARG A 266 6.13 26.11 4.37
N SER A 267 5.39 25.76 3.31
CA SER A 267 3.98 26.13 3.14
C SER A 267 2.98 25.13 3.74
N GLY A 268 3.46 24.09 4.44
CA GLY A 268 2.60 23.08 5.10
C GLY A 268 2.04 22.03 4.15
N GLU A 269 2.68 21.80 3.01
CA GLU A 269 2.37 20.70 2.09
C GLU A 269 2.96 19.39 2.65
N TYR A 270 2.33 18.26 2.35
CA TYR A 270 2.80 16.94 2.78
C TYR A 270 2.96 16.01 1.57
N ALA A 271 3.99 15.17 1.60
CA ALA A 271 4.14 14.08 0.64
C ALA A 271 3.19 12.94 1.01
N ASN A 272 2.37 12.53 0.03
CA ASN A 272 1.48 11.37 0.10
C ASN A 272 1.66 10.57 -1.19
N ILE A 273 2.39 9.48 -1.08
CA ILE A 273 2.87 8.66 -2.19
C ILE A 273 2.42 7.22 -1.93
#